data_AF-A8MB14-F1
#
_entry.id   AF-A8MB14-F1
#
_cell.length_a   1.000
_cell.length_b   1.000
_cell.length_c   1.000
_cell.angle_alpha   90.00
_cell.angle_beta   90.00
_cell.angle_gamma   90.00
#
_symmetry.space_group_name_H-M   'P 1'
#
loop_
_entity.id
_entity.type
_entity.pdbx_description
1 polymer ?
#
loop_
_entity_poly.entity_id
_entity_poly.type
_entity_poly.pdbx_seq_one_letter_code
_entity_poly.pdbx_strand_id
1 'polypeptide(L)'
;MPLKLKSFLMSMVKYLIEVIDILEDPKIDGYRVKDFLEAKYSNYLRVDVETIKGNDGSVDLVTILIPGAQGKKLGGTAPTLGITGRAGGISARPTIKGLVSDADGVITALAVAYKIAEMARRGDALPGDVIITTNICPNAIVIPHEPAPLIRSPINLFEILRREVKPEMDAILSVDATKANLVVKNLGFAITPTVKEGWILKVSPDLIKIYMNVTGRTPIIVPLTMQDIIPFTVPVYHINSIVQPWLFTKSPVVGVAITTETVIPGSATNVTNLISLDQASRFILEVAYEFTTGKMKFYDENEWNILKNTYGELSEIMRRGLGDSS
;
A
#
# COMPACT_ATOMS: atom_id res chain seq x y z
N MET A 1 7.81 -27.97 -31.18
CA MET A 1 6.92 -26.96 -30.57
C MET A 1 7.83 -25.99 -29.83
N PRO A 2 8.16 -24.81 -30.39
CA PRO A 2 9.16 -23.97 -29.76
C PRO A 2 8.57 -23.39 -28.48
N LEU A 3 9.32 -23.50 -27.38
CA LEU A 3 9.07 -22.76 -26.15
C LEU A 3 8.81 -21.30 -26.56
N LYS A 4 7.60 -20.80 -26.32
CA LYS A 4 7.36 -19.37 -26.24
C LYS A 4 8.30 -18.85 -25.16
N LEU A 5 9.44 -18.30 -25.56
CA LEU A 5 10.24 -17.42 -24.71
C LEU A 5 9.24 -16.46 -24.08
N LYS A 6 9.11 -16.50 -22.75
CA LYS A 6 8.45 -15.45 -21.97
C LYS A 6 9.25 -14.17 -22.18
N SER A 7 8.97 -13.47 -23.27
CA SER A 7 9.47 -12.13 -23.59
C SER A 7 8.77 -11.09 -22.72
N PHE A 8 8.95 -11.15 -21.40
CA PHE A 8 8.44 -10.13 -20.48
C PHE A 8 9.45 -9.89 -19.36
N LEU A 9 10.63 -9.39 -19.73
CA LEU A 9 11.44 -8.62 -18.79
C LEU A 9 10.85 -7.20 -18.70
N MET A 10 9.60 -7.06 -18.25
CA MET A 10 9.06 -5.74 -17.92
C MET A 10 9.41 -5.41 -16.48
N SER A 11 10.66 -4.99 -16.28
CA SER A 11 11.12 -4.43 -15.00
C SER A 11 10.24 -3.23 -14.60
N MET A 12 10.00 -3.08 -13.30
CA MET A 12 9.28 -1.93 -12.74
C MET A 12 10.14 -0.66 -12.73
N VAL A 13 11.44 -0.79 -12.98
CA VAL A 13 12.45 0.29 -12.89
C VAL A 13 12.05 1.54 -13.68
N LYS A 14 11.56 1.40 -14.92
CA LYS A 14 11.11 2.56 -15.70
C LYS A 14 10.03 3.35 -14.96
N TYR A 15 8.99 2.66 -14.50
CA TYR A 15 7.83 3.27 -13.85
C TYR A 15 8.22 3.89 -12.50
N LEU A 16 9.13 3.24 -11.77
CA LEU A 16 9.68 3.76 -10.52
C LEU A 16 10.49 5.04 -10.75
N ILE A 17 11.37 5.08 -11.74
CA ILE A 17 12.19 6.27 -12.04
C ILE A 17 11.30 7.45 -12.43
N GLU A 18 10.32 7.26 -13.32
CA GLU A 18 9.43 8.34 -13.75
C GLU A 18 8.53 8.83 -12.59
N VAL A 19 8.07 7.94 -11.71
CA VAL A 19 7.32 8.33 -10.51
C VAL A 19 8.20 9.09 -9.52
N ILE A 20 9.44 8.65 -9.30
CA ILE A 20 10.38 9.36 -8.42
C ILE A 20 10.64 10.77 -8.95
N ASP A 21 10.92 10.90 -10.26
CA ASP A 21 11.21 12.19 -10.91
C ASP A 21 10.07 13.20 -10.71
N ILE A 22 8.80 12.80 -10.91
CA ILE A 22 7.68 13.71 -10.67
C ILE A 22 7.52 14.08 -9.19
N LEU A 23 7.76 13.14 -8.27
CA LEU A 23 7.57 13.38 -6.84
C LEU A 23 8.70 14.23 -6.23
N GLU A 24 9.85 14.32 -6.88
CA GLU A 24 10.95 15.19 -6.46
C GLU A 24 10.67 16.68 -6.68
N ASP A 25 9.76 17.03 -7.61
CA ASP A 25 9.41 18.42 -7.92
C ASP A 25 8.92 19.14 -6.65
N PRO A 26 9.55 20.26 -6.24
CA PRO A 26 9.15 21.01 -5.05
C PRO A 26 7.73 21.58 -5.08
N LYS A 27 7.09 21.62 -6.26
CA LYS A 27 5.71 22.07 -6.46
C LYS A 27 4.75 20.89 -6.66
N ILE A 28 5.16 19.66 -6.36
CA ILE A 28 4.30 18.47 -6.47
C ILE A 28 3.05 18.61 -5.61
N ASP A 29 1.92 18.18 -6.17
CA ASP A 29 0.62 18.07 -5.54
C ASP A 29 -0.14 16.86 -6.16
N GLY A 30 -1.32 16.53 -5.65
CA GLY A 30 -2.11 15.40 -6.17
C GLY A 30 -2.56 15.62 -7.62
N TYR A 31 -2.79 16.87 -8.02
CA TYR A 31 -3.25 17.23 -9.37
C TYR A 31 -2.16 17.00 -10.42
N ARG A 32 -0.90 17.26 -10.09
CA ARG A 32 0.23 16.95 -10.97
C ARG A 32 0.43 15.46 -11.17
N VAL A 33 0.20 14.65 -10.14
CA VAL A 33 0.19 13.19 -10.27
C VAL A 33 -0.96 12.74 -11.19
N LYS A 34 -2.14 13.35 -11.03
CA LYS A 34 -3.28 13.12 -11.92
C LYS A 34 -2.94 13.47 -13.37
N ASP A 35 -2.42 14.67 -13.62
CA ASP A 35 -2.05 15.14 -14.97
C ASP A 35 -1.02 14.20 -15.61
N PHE A 36 0.00 13.80 -14.85
CA PHE A 36 1.02 12.85 -15.30
C PHE A 36 0.43 11.52 -15.79
N LEU A 37 -0.50 10.94 -15.02
CA LEU A 37 -1.13 9.67 -15.38
C LEU A 37 -2.16 9.83 -16.49
N GLU A 38 -3.07 10.79 -16.39
CA GLU A 38 -4.16 10.96 -17.34
C GLU A 38 -3.71 11.48 -18.71
N ALA A 39 -2.58 12.19 -18.80
CA ALA A 39 -1.99 12.65 -20.06
C ALA A 39 -1.83 11.53 -21.09
N LYS A 40 -1.60 10.29 -20.64
CA LYS A 40 -1.44 9.12 -21.52
C LYS A 40 -2.43 8.00 -21.25
N TYR A 41 -3.05 7.97 -20.08
CA TYR A 41 -3.84 6.83 -19.61
C TYR A 41 -5.29 7.15 -19.25
N SER A 42 -5.81 8.33 -19.59
CA SER A 42 -7.21 8.72 -19.31
C SER A 42 -8.29 7.76 -19.85
N ASN A 43 -7.99 6.95 -20.87
CA ASN A 43 -8.90 5.91 -21.37
C ASN A 43 -8.79 4.57 -20.62
N TYR A 44 -7.80 4.41 -19.73
CA TYR A 44 -7.46 3.15 -19.07
C TYR A 44 -7.49 3.27 -17.54
N LEU A 45 -7.48 4.49 -17.01
CA LEU A 45 -7.62 4.77 -15.59
C LEU A 45 -8.43 6.05 -15.40
N ARG A 46 -8.91 6.24 -14.17
CA ARG A 46 -9.48 7.50 -13.68
C ARG A 46 -8.76 7.90 -12.42
N VAL A 47 -8.32 9.15 -12.33
CA VAL A 47 -7.69 9.70 -11.13
C VAL A 47 -8.59 10.76 -10.51
N ASP A 48 -8.99 10.53 -9.26
CA ASP A 48 -9.70 11.49 -8.43
C ASP A 48 -8.76 12.02 -7.35
N VAL A 49 -8.74 13.33 -7.16
CA VAL A 49 -7.90 14.03 -6.16
C VAL A 49 -8.80 14.77 -5.19
N GLU A 50 -8.61 14.55 -3.89
CA GLU A 50 -9.31 15.25 -2.81
C GLU A 50 -8.30 15.95 -1.91
N THR A 51 -8.33 17.28 -1.87
CA THR A 51 -7.49 18.07 -0.95
C THR A 51 -8.14 18.13 0.43
N ILE A 52 -7.50 17.52 1.42
CA ILE A 52 -7.93 17.58 2.83
C ILE A 52 -7.12 18.66 3.53
N LYS A 53 -7.82 19.55 4.26
CA LYS A 53 -7.20 20.65 5.02
C LYS A 53 -7.36 20.40 6.52
N GLY A 54 -6.27 20.59 7.24
CA GLY A 54 -6.22 20.54 8.70
C GLY A 54 -5.50 21.78 9.26
N ASN A 55 -5.37 21.84 10.57
CA ASN A 55 -4.77 23.00 11.24
C ASN A 55 -3.28 23.18 10.89
N ASP A 56 -2.57 22.08 10.66
CA ASP A 56 -1.12 22.08 10.42
C ASP A 56 -0.75 22.09 8.93
N GLY A 57 -1.72 22.12 8.01
CA GLY A 57 -1.48 22.07 6.57
C GLY A 57 -2.55 21.31 5.79
N SER A 58 -2.19 20.85 4.59
CA SER A 58 -3.08 20.08 3.72
C SER A 58 -2.37 18.88 3.10
N VAL A 59 -3.17 17.90 2.71
CA VAL A 59 -2.73 16.72 1.98
C VAL A 59 -3.69 16.44 0.84
N ASP A 60 -3.16 16.09 -0.32
CA ASP A 60 -3.98 15.62 -1.43
C ASP A 60 -4.06 14.10 -1.38
N LEU A 61 -5.27 13.58 -1.20
CA LEU A 61 -5.55 12.17 -1.36
C LEU A 61 -5.77 11.88 -2.84
N VAL A 62 -5.04 10.92 -3.39
CA VAL A 62 -5.14 10.48 -4.78
C VAL A 62 -5.76 9.09 -4.79
N THR A 63 -6.89 8.95 -5.50
CA THR A 63 -7.54 7.66 -5.77
C THR A 63 -7.46 7.38 -7.27
N ILE A 64 -6.91 6.24 -7.65
CA ILE A 64 -6.75 5.79 -9.03
C ILE A 64 -7.57 4.52 -9.21
N LEU A 65 -8.59 4.58 -10.07
CA LEU A 65 -9.35 3.41 -10.49
C LEU A 65 -8.84 2.94 -11.85
N ILE A 66 -8.45 1.67 -11.92
CA ILE A 66 -8.09 1.00 -13.18
C ILE A 66 -9.11 -0.13 -13.41
N PRO A 67 -10.05 0.04 -14.37
CA PRO A 67 -11.05 -0.98 -14.64
C PRO A 67 -10.43 -2.27 -15.17
N GLY A 68 -10.89 -3.41 -14.65
CA GLY A 68 -10.52 -4.72 -15.17
C GLY A 68 -11.43 -5.16 -16.32
N ALA A 69 -10.93 -6.04 -17.19
CA ALA A 69 -11.68 -6.53 -18.35
C ALA A 69 -12.98 -7.27 -17.99
N GLN A 70 -13.05 -7.84 -16.79
CA GLN A 70 -14.20 -8.52 -16.19
C GLN A 70 -14.50 -7.95 -14.78
N GLY A 71 -14.03 -6.73 -14.51
CA GLY A 71 -14.19 -6.05 -13.23
C GLY A 71 -15.62 -5.59 -12.98
N LYS A 72 -15.94 -5.38 -11.71
CA LYS A 72 -17.27 -4.94 -11.24
C LYS A 72 -17.66 -3.58 -11.82
N LYS A 73 -16.69 -2.69 -12.09
CA LYS A 73 -16.97 -1.37 -12.70
C LYS A 73 -17.49 -1.46 -14.13
N LEU A 74 -17.24 -2.57 -14.84
CA LEU A 74 -17.80 -2.87 -16.15
C LEU A 74 -18.95 -3.88 -16.08
N GLY A 75 -19.51 -4.14 -14.90
CA GLY A 75 -20.61 -5.08 -14.69
C GLY A 75 -20.20 -6.55 -14.60
N GLY A 76 -18.89 -6.83 -14.53
CA GLY A 76 -18.37 -8.18 -14.31
C GLY A 76 -18.36 -8.59 -12.83
N THR A 77 -17.71 -9.73 -12.55
CA THR A 77 -17.70 -10.35 -11.22
C THR A 77 -16.30 -10.60 -10.67
N ALA A 78 -15.24 -10.27 -11.43
CA ALA A 78 -13.88 -10.43 -10.94
C ALA A 78 -13.66 -9.55 -9.69
N PRO A 79 -12.98 -10.06 -8.64
CA PRO A 79 -12.79 -9.31 -7.42
C PRO A 79 -11.91 -8.09 -7.66
N THR A 80 -12.11 -7.07 -6.84
CA THR A 80 -11.39 -5.80 -6.89
C THR A 80 -10.28 -5.78 -5.86
N LEU A 81 -9.04 -5.57 -6.29
CA LEU A 81 -7.91 -5.40 -5.38
C LEU A 81 -7.75 -3.92 -4.98
N GLY A 82 -7.64 -3.67 -3.68
CA GLY A 82 -7.18 -2.39 -3.13
C GLY A 82 -5.66 -2.38 -2.94
N ILE A 83 -5.00 -1.28 -3.31
CA ILE A 83 -3.59 -1.04 -3.02
C ILE A 83 -3.46 0.33 -2.36
N THR A 84 -3.06 0.37 -1.09
CA THR A 84 -2.87 1.64 -0.37
C THR A 84 -1.39 1.96 -0.23
N GLY A 85 -0.89 2.99 -0.92
CA GLY A 85 0.47 3.50 -0.72
C GLY A 85 0.50 4.48 0.44
N ARG A 86 0.96 4.02 1.60
CA ARG A 86 0.95 4.79 2.85
C ARG A 86 2.25 5.58 3.02
N ALA A 87 2.08 6.78 3.56
CA ALA A 87 3.13 7.64 4.07
C ALA A 87 2.48 8.67 5.02
N GLY A 88 3.22 9.12 6.03
CA GLY A 88 2.99 10.41 6.67
C GLY A 88 3.31 11.57 5.72
N GLY A 89 4.24 11.37 4.78
CA GLY A 89 4.37 12.20 3.60
C GLY A 89 5.60 11.92 2.75
N ILE A 90 5.59 12.43 1.52
CA ILE A 90 6.67 12.20 0.55
C ILE A 90 7.90 13.09 0.80
N SER A 91 7.71 14.20 1.52
CA SER A 91 8.79 15.05 2.02
C SER A 91 8.34 15.90 3.21
N ALA A 92 9.28 16.62 3.83
CA ALA A 92 9.01 17.55 4.93
C ALA A 92 9.54 18.97 4.60
N ARG A 93 9.10 19.53 3.46
CA ARG A 93 9.50 20.86 3.00
C ARG A 93 8.87 21.97 3.86
N PRO A 94 9.55 23.13 4.00
CA PRO A 94 10.85 23.47 3.44
C PRO A 94 12.07 22.93 4.23
N THR A 95 11.84 22.34 5.41
CA THR A 95 12.89 21.93 6.36
C THR A 95 13.77 20.79 5.82
N ILE A 96 13.16 19.79 5.19
CA ILE A 96 13.84 18.66 4.55
C ILE A 96 13.49 18.66 3.06
N LYS A 97 14.52 18.84 2.22
CA LYS A 97 14.42 18.88 0.75
C LYS A 97 14.72 17.49 0.17
N GLY A 98 14.17 17.20 -1.01
CA GLY A 98 14.19 15.85 -1.60
C GLY A 98 13.11 14.93 -1.03
N LEU A 99 12.99 13.75 -1.62
CA LEU A 99 12.12 12.69 -1.09
C LEU A 99 12.70 12.13 0.20
N VAL A 100 11.82 11.83 1.15
CA VAL A 100 12.19 11.17 2.40
C VAL A 100 11.89 9.67 2.31
N SER A 101 12.49 8.88 3.21
CA SER A 101 12.33 7.43 3.24
C SER A 101 10.87 6.98 3.28
N ASP A 102 10.01 7.77 3.93
CA ASP A 102 8.59 7.50 4.09
C ASP A 102 7.82 7.49 2.75
N ALA A 103 8.39 8.10 1.70
CA ALA A 103 7.80 8.16 0.37
C ALA A 103 7.71 6.80 -0.35
N ASP A 104 8.44 5.78 0.09
CA ASP A 104 8.57 4.50 -0.62
C ASP A 104 7.23 3.79 -0.87
N GLY A 105 6.27 3.89 0.07
CA GLY A 105 4.92 3.35 -0.10
C GLY A 105 4.14 4.05 -1.22
N VAL A 106 4.21 5.38 -1.26
CA VAL A 106 3.59 6.23 -2.30
C VAL A 106 4.20 5.94 -3.66
N ILE A 107 5.53 5.91 -3.75
CA ILE A 107 6.28 5.62 -4.99
C ILE A 107 5.85 4.25 -5.55
N THR A 108 5.83 3.23 -4.69
CA THR A 108 5.46 1.86 -5.08
C THR A 108 4.04 1.80 -5.62
N ALA A 109 3.07 2.38 -4.90
CA ALA A 109 1.67 2.35 -5.30
C ALA A 109 1.42 3.06 -6.64
N LEU A 110 2.01 4.25 -6.83
CA LEU A 110 1.91 4.99 -8.10
C LEU A 110 2.59 4.28 -9.25
N ALA A 111 3.77 3.68 -9.03
CA ALA A 111 4.48 2.92 -10.06
C ALA A 111 3.68 1.69 -10.50
N VAL A 112 3.02 0.99 -9.56
CA VAL A 112 2.11 -0.12 -9.87
C VAL A 112 0.91 0.37 -10.67
N ALA A 113 0.26 1.47 -10.27
CA ALA A 113 -0.87 2.04 -11.01
C ALA A 113 -0.46 2.39 -12.45
N TYR A 114 0.68 3.07 -12.61
CA TYR A 114 1.24 3.43 -13.91
C TYR A 114 1.53 2.17 -14.76
N LYS A 115 2.12 1.13 -14.15
CA LYS A 115 2.39 -0.13 -14.83
C LYS A 115 1.13 -0.81 -15.35
N ILE A 116 0.10 -0.95 -14.50
CA ILE A 116 -1.15 -1.61 -14.85
C ILE A 116 -1.85 -0.85 -15.98
N ALA A 117 -1.87 0.49 -15.92
CA ALA A 117 -2.46 1.30 -16.99
C ALA A 117 -1.72 1.15 -18.33
N GLU A 118 -0.39 1.07 -18.31
CA GLU A 118 0.39 0.80 -19.52
C GLU A 118 0.16 -0.63 -20.06
N MET A 119 -0.08 -1.62 -19.21
CA MET A 119 -0.48 -2.96 -19.64
C MET A 119 -1.85 -2.94 -20.32
N ALA A 120 -2.85 -2.30 -19.70
CA ALA A 120 -4.17 -2.14 -20.29
C ALA A 120 -4.12 -1.41 -21.64
N ARG A 121 -3.32 -0.33 -21.75
CA ARG A 121 -3.09 0.38 -23.01
C ARG A 121 -2.50 -0.49 -24.11
N ARG A 122 -1.69 -1.48 -23.74
CA ARG A 122 -1.07 -2.45 -24.67
C ARG A 122 -1.97 -3.64 -24.98
N GLY A 123 -3.21 -3.66 -24.46
CA GLY A 123 -4.16 -4.76 -24.65
C GLY A 123 -4.02 -5.90 -23.64
N ASP A 124 -3.28 -5.70 -22.55
CA ASP A 124 -3.05 -6.68 -21.49
C ASP A 124 -3.69 -6.21 -20.18
N ALA A 125 -5.01 -5.96 -20.21
CA ALA A 125 -5.76 -5.50 -19.05
C ALA A 125 -5.92 -6.63 -18.02
N LEU A 126 -5.86 -6.27 -16.73
CA LEU A 126 -6.13 -7.23 -15.66
C LEU A 126 -7.59 -7.70 -15.70
N PRO A 127 -7.90 -8.92 -15.23
CA PRO A 127 -9.28 -9.42 -15.21
C PRO A 127 -10.22 -8.62 -14.33
N GLY A 128 -9.77 -8.13 -13.18
CA GLY A 128 -10.59 -7.42 -12.20
C GLY A 128 -10.08 -6.01 -11.94
N ASP A 129 -10.94 -5.19 -11.31
CA ASP A 129 -10.61 -3.79 -11.04
C ASP A 129 -9.47 -3.69 -10.02
N VAL A 130 -8.66 -2.64 -10.17
CA VAL A 130 -7.67 -2.26 -9.16
C VAL A 130 -7.95 -0.83 -8.72
N ILE A 131 -8.06 -0.64 -7.41
CA ILE A 131 -8.21 0.69 -6.80
C ILE A 131 -6.94 0.97 -6.02
N ILE A 132 -6.20 1.99 -6.43
CA ILE A 132 -5.01 2.46 -5.76
C ILE A 132 -5.36 3.75 -5.01
N THR A 133 -5.00 3.84 -3.73
CA THR A 133 -5.10 5.08 -2.97
C THR A 133 -3.76 5.44 -2.36
N THR A 134 -3.41 6.71 -2.40
CA THR A 134 -2.19 7.22 -1.76
C THR A 134 -2.37 8.69 -1.42
N ASN A 135 -1.40 9.27 -0.74
CA ASN A 135 -1.44 10.67 -0.35
C ASN A 135 -0.18 11.41 -0.79
N ILE A 136 -0.36 12.64 -1.28
CA ILE A 136 0.71 13.53 -1.70
C ILE A 136 0.81 14.64 -0.64
N CYS A 137 1.80 14.50 0.23
CA CYS A 137 2.11 15.44 1.29
C CYS A 137 3.58 15.86 1.22
N PRO A 138 3.91 16.98 0.55
CA PRO A 138 5.28 17.47 0.46
C PRO A 138 5.76 18.19 1.74
N ASN A 139 4.83 18.58 2.61
CA ASN A 139 5.09 19.42 3.79
C ASN A 139 4.78 18.66 5.09
N ALA A 140 5.21 17.40 5.18
CA ALA A 140 4.97 16.58 6.35
C ALA A 140 5.79 17.05 7.57
N ILE A 141 5.41 16.57 8.75
CA ILE A 141 5.97 16.98 10.04
C ILE A 141 6.86 15.85 10.58
N VAL A 142 8.09 16.19 10.94
CA VAL A 142 8.99 15.25 11.61
C VAL A 142 8.56 15.14 13.07
N ILE A 143 8.32 13.91 13.53
CA ILE A 143 7.95 13.64 14.93
C ILE A 143 9.05 12.86 15.64
N PRO A 144 9.42 13.24 16.88
CA PRO A 144 10.29 12.42 17.71
C PRO A 144 9.69 11.03 17.93
N HIS A 145 10.50 9.99 17.73
CA HIS A 145 10.10 8.59 17.90
C HIS A 145 11.36 7.73 18.06
N GLU A 146 11.25 6.60 18.75
CA GLU A 146 12.34 5.62 18.96
C GLU A 146 12.10 4.37 18.12
N PRO A 147 13.11 3.78 17.47
CA PRO A 147 14.55 4.08 17.51
C PRO A 147 14.98 5.24 16.59
N ALA A 148 14.06 5.82 15.83
CA ALA A 148 14.34 6.90 14.89
C ALA A 148 13.10 7.78 14.66
N PRO A 149 13.30 9.08 14.34
CA PRO A 149 12.19 9.98 14.01
C PRO A 149 11.32 9.45 12.87
N LEU A 150 10.02 9.68 12.98
CA LEU A 150 9.02 9.35 11.96
C LEU A 150 8.54 10.62 11.25
N ILE A 151 7.80 10.41 10.17
CA ILE A 151 7.09 11.46 9.44
C ILE A 151 5.59 11.31 9.70
N ARG A 152 4.91 12.42 9.96
CA ARG A 152 3.47 12.49 10.15
C ARG A 152 2.85 13.48 9.18
N SER A 153 1.69 13.12 8.64
CA SER A 153 0.84 14.04 7.88
C SER A 153 0.33 15.18 8.77
N PRO A 154 0.14 16.40 8.23
CA PRO A 154 -0.55 17.48 8.94
C PRO A 154 -2.04 17.19 9.19
N ILE A 155 -2.60 16.14 8.58
CA ILE A 155 -3.99 15.70 8.73
C ILE A 155 -4.08 14.53 9.72
N ASN A 156 -5.22 14.40 10.39
CA ASN A 156 -5.51 13.27 11.26
C ASN A 156 -5.44 11.94 10.47
N LEU A 157 -4.69 10.97 11.00
CA LEU A 157 -4.50 9.65 10.38
C LEU A 157 -5.81 8.93 10.05
N PHE A 158 -6.81 9.01 10.94
CA PHE A 158 -8.09 8.33 10.74
C PHE A 158 -8.93 8.96 9.64
N GLU A 159 -8.80 10.28 9.41
CA GLU A 159 -9.45 10.94 8.27
C GLU A 159 -8.86 10.48 6.94
N ILE A 160 -7.55 10.21 6.90
CA ILE A 160 -6.86 9.66 5.73
C ILE A 160 -7.28 8.20 5.53
N LEU A 161 -7.15 7.35 6.56
CA LEU A 161 -7.46 5.92 6.50
C LEU A 161 -8.90 5.65 6.03
N ARG A 162 -9.87 6.41 6.56
CA ARG A 162 -11.29 6.28 6.18
C ARG A 162 -11.53 6.54 4.69
N ARG A 163 -10.70 7.36 4.05
CA ARG A 163 -10.81 7.69 2.62
C ARG A 163 -9.92 6.82 1.75
N GLU A 164 -8.79 6.32 2.25
CA GLU A 164 -7.93 5.36 1.54
C GLU A 164 -8.66 4.04 1.31
N VAL A 165 -9.45 3.60 2.27
CA VAL A 165 -10.16 2.32 2.16
C VAL A 165 -11.51 2.49 1.48
N LYS A 166 -11.71 1.81 0.34
CA LYS A 166 -12.96 1.87 -0.42
C LYS A 166 -13.81 0.61 -0.19
N PRO A 167 -15.15 0.75 -0.01
CA PRO A 167 -16.04 -0.40 0.16
C PRO A 167 -15.99 -1.42 -0.98
N GLU A 168 -15.60 -1.00 -2.19
CA GLU A 168 -15.49 -1.88 -3.35
C GLU A 168 -14.29 -2.82 -3.31
N MET A 169 -13.30 -2.59 -2.43
CA MET A 169 -12.10 -3.42 -2.32
C MET A 169 -12.40 -4.75 -1.63
N ASP A 170 -12.20 -5.87 -2.30
CA ASP A 170 -12.41 -7.22 -1.73
C ASP A 170 -11.20 -7.73 -0.93
N ALA A 171 -10.03 -7.15 -1.15
CA ALA A 171 -8.81 -7.35 -0.37
C ALA A 171 -7.92 -6.12 -0.50
N ILE A 172 -7.00 -5.89 0.45
CA ILE A 172 -6.13 -4.72 0.46
C ILE A 172 -4.68 -5.12 0.68
N LEU A 173 -3.80 -4.67 -0.21
CA LEU A 173 -2.36 -4.57 0.05
C LEU A 173 -2.02 -3.16 0.52
N SER A 174 -1.47 -3.04 1.72
CA SER A 174 -1.07 -1.75 2.28
C SER A 174 0.45 -1.63 2.29
N VAL A 175 0.99 -0.75 1.47
CA VAL A 175 2.43 -0.59 1.26
C VAL A 175 2.94 0.56 2.11
N ASP A 176 4.00 0.34 2.89
CA ASP A 176 4.55 1.36 3.80
C ASP A 176 6.08 1.20 3.93
N ALA A 177 6.77 2.30 4.22
CA ALA A 177 8.19 2.31 4.51
C ALA A 177 8.48 1.86 5.96
N THR A 178 8.54 0.56 6.19
CA THR A 178 8.78 -0.05 7.51
C THR A 178 10.27 -0.11 7.88
N LYS A 179 10.98 1.02 7.81
CA LYS A 179 12.45 1.07 8.04
C LYS A 179 12.87 1.62 9.40
N ALA A 180 12.05 2.43 10.04
CA ALA A 180 12.34 3.09 11.31
C ALA A 180 12.03 2.21 12.54
N ASN A 181 12.36 0.91 12.48
CA ASN A 181 12.16 -0.05 13.57
C ASN A 181 13.33 -1.06 13.65
N LEU A 182 13.42 -1.75 14.78
CA LEU A 182 14.40 -2.82 15.04
C LEU A 182 13.84 -4.24 14.80
N VAL A 183 12.56 -4.37 14.48
CA VAL A 183 11.84 -5.66 14.48
C VAL A 183 12.06 -6.44 13.17
N VAL A 184 11.98 -5.78 12.02
CA VAL A 184 12.12 -6.42 10.70
C VAL A 184 13.21 -5.74 9.89
N LYS A 185 14.41 -6.34 9.85
CA LYS A 185 15.59 -5.83 9.14
C LYS A 185 16.05 -6.81 8.06
N ASN A 186 15.76 -6.48 6.81
CA ASN A 186 16.16 -7.21 5.62
C ASN A 186 16.23 -6.21 4.44
N LEU A 187 17.13 -6.42 3.48
CA LEU A 187 17.09 -5.67 2.24
C LEU A 187 15.98 -6.20 1.32
N GLY A 188 15.01 -5.36 1.00
CA GLY A 188 13.93 -5.69 0.08
C GLY A 188 12.58 -5.24 0.61
N PHE A 189 11.63 -6.18 0.66
CA PHE A 189 10.35 -6.00 1.31
C PHE A 189 9.99 -7.21 2.16
N ALA A 190 8.99 -7.08 3.02
CA ALA A 190 8.40 -8.13 3.83
C ALA A 190 6.88 -8.06 3.72
N ILE A 191 6.17 -9.13 4.07
CA ILE A 191 4.71 -9.14 4.14
C ILE A 191 4.23 -9.41 5.56
N THR A 192 3.08 -8.86 5.95
CA THR A 192 2.47 -9.20 7.24
C THR A 192 1.61 -10.46 7.11
N PRO A 193 1.28 -11.12 8.23
CA PRO A 193 0.08 -11.95 8.28
C PRO A 193 -1.17 -11.14 7.90
N THR A 194 -2.23 -11.83 7.47
CA THR A 194 -3.48 -11.20 7.05
C THR A 194 -4.24 -10.70 8.27
N VAL A 195 -4.57 -9.42 8.32
CA VAL A 195 -5.44 -8.84 9.33
C VAL A 195 -6.86 -8.74 8.75
N LYS A 196 -7.83 -9.36 9.43
CA LYS A 196 -9.23 -9.30 9.02
C LYS A 196 -10.13 -9.14 10.24
N GLU A 197 -10.88 -8.04 10.28
CA GLU A 197 -11.91 -7.78 11.29
C GLU A 197 -11.42 -7.97 12.75
N GLY A 198 -10.20 -7.51 13.04
CA GLY A 198 -9.57 -7.59 14.37
C GLY A 198 -8.78 -8.88 14.62
N TRP A 199 -8.82 -9.85 13.70
CA TRP A 199 -8.04 -11.08 13.76
C TRP A 199 -6.72 -10.96 13.00
N ILE A 200 -5.63 -11.44 13.61
CA ILE A 200 -4.38 -11.73 12.92
C ILE A 200 -4.44 -13.19 12.48
N LEU A 201 -4.65 -13.42 11.19
CA LEU A 201 -4.76 -14.76 10.59
C LEU A 201 -3.37 -15.26 10.14
N LYS A 202 -3.27 -16.56 9.86
CA LYS A 202 -2.05 -17.14 9.27
C LYS A 202 -1.68 -16.43 7.96
N VAL A 203 -0.39 -16.39 7.64
CA VAL A 203 0.09 -15.88 6.35
C VAL A 203 -0.48 -16.76 5.24
N SER A 204 -1.04 -16.15 4.19
CA SER A 204 -1.57 -16.89 3.05
C SER A 204 -0.46 -17.68 2.33
N PRO A 205 -0.65 -18.99 2.10
CA PRO A 205 0.26 -19.79 1.28
C PRO A 205 0.41 -19.24 -0.15
N ASP A 206 -0.63 -18.62 -0.70
CA ASP A 206 -0.59 -18.06 -2.05
C ASP A 206 0.28 -16.80 -2.11
N LEU A 207 0.17 -15.92 -1.11
CA LEU A 207 1.04 -14.75 -0.99
C LEU A 207 2.51 -15.17 -0.81
N ILE A 208 2.76 -16.22 -0.01
CA ILE A 208 4.10 -16.81 0.14
C ILE A 208 4.64 -17.30 -1.21
N LYS A 209 3.81 -18.02 -1.98
CA LYS A 209 4.20 -18.54 -3.30
C LYS A 209 4.53 -17.42 -4.29
N ILE A 210 3.69 -16.38 -4.37
CA ILE A 210 3.94 -15.22 -5.24
C ILE A 210 5.22 -14.50 -4.82
N TYR A 211 5.42 -14.29 -3.52
CA TYR A 211 6.65 -13.70 -2.99
C TYR A 211 7.88 -14.48 -3.45
N MET A 212 7.90 -15.81 -3.28
CA MET A 212 9.03 -16.65 -3.67
C MET A 212 9.27 -16.62 -5.18
N ASN A 213 8.21 -16.61 -5.99
CA ASN A 213 8.33 -16.53 -7.44
C ASN A 213 8.95 -15.21 -7.91
N VAL A 214 8.54 -14.09 -7.32
CA VAL A 214 9.01 -12.75 -7.71
C VAL A 214 10.44 -12.48 -7.26
N THR A 215 10.79 -12.94 -6.05
CA THR A 215 12.08 -12.62 -5.41
C THR A 215 13.14 -13.70 -5.60
N GLY A 216 12.74 -14.95 -5.87
CA GLY A 216 13.63 -16.11 -5.83
C GLY A 216 14.15 -16.44 -4.43
N ARG A 217 13.49 -15.96 -3.37
CA ARG A 217 13.93 -16.10 -1.96
C ARG A 217 12.75 -16.48 -1.06
N THR A 218 13.06 -17.03 0.11
CA THR A 218 12.05 -17.25 1.16
C THR A 218 11.41 -15.94 1.62
N PRO A 219 10.11 -15.94 1.99
CA PRO A 219 9.42 -14.73 2.42
C PRO A 219 9.94 -14.25 3.77
N ILE A 220 10.09 -12.93 3.89
CA ILE A 220 10.26 -12.27 5.19
C ILE A 220 8.87 -11.88 5.69
N ILE A 221 8.53 -12.34 6.88
CA ILE A 221 7.24 -12.06 7.51
C ILE A 221 7.45 -11.02 8.61
N VAL A 222 6.70 -9.93 8.56
CA VAL A 222 6.66 -8.96 9.65
C VAL A 222 5.89 -9.59 10.81
N PRO A 223 6.50 -9.79 11.99
CA PRO A 223 5.74 -10.25 13.15
C PRO A 223 4.74 -9.16 13.55
N LEU A 224 3.48 -9.54 13.72
CA LEU A 224 2.45 -8.65 14.24
C LEU A 224 2.11 -9.05 15.67
N THR A 225 1.93 -8.03 16.51
CA THR A 225 1.36 -8.14 17.84
C THR A 225 -0.04 -7.56 17.86
N MET A 226 -0.79 -7.82 18.93
CA MET A 226 -2.09 -7.18 19.13
C MET A 226 -1.98 -5.65 19.21
N GLN A 227 -0.84 -5.12 19.66
CA GLN A 227 -0.58 -3.68 19.72
C GLN A 227 -0.56 -3.08 18.30
N ASP A 228 0.02 -3.76 17.32
CA ASP A 228 0.17 -3.21 15.97
C ASP A 228 -1.17 -3.00 15.23
N ILE A 229 -2.19 -3.77 15.62
CA ILE A 229 -3.50 -3.70 14.98
C ILE A 229 -4.49 -2.78 15.72
N ILE A 230 -4.28 -2.37 16.97
CA ILE A 230 -5.22 -1.43 17.62
C ILE A 230 -5.03 0.03 17.11
N PRO A 231 -6.03 0.91 17.26
CA PRO A 231 -5.92 2.32 16.89
C PRO A 231 -4.76 3.04 17.58
N PHE A 232 -4.08 3.91 16.83
CA PHE A 232 -2.92 4.70 17.31
C PHE A 232 -3.25 5.73 18.40
N THR A 233 -4.54 5.99 18.66
CA THR A 233 -5.02 6.73 19.82
C THR A 233 -4.77 6.02 21.14
N VAL A 234 -4.56 4.70 21.11
CA VAL A 234 -4.09 3.94 22.26
C VAL A 234 -2.57 4.17 22.38
N PRO A 235 -2.06 4.75 23.49
CA PRO A 235 -0.68 5.20 23.58
C PRO A 235 0.29 4.04 23.91
N VAL A 236 0.35 3.05 23.01
CA VAL A 236 1.31 1.94 23.05
C VAL A 236 2.22 1.99 21.83
N TYR A 237 3.29 1.22 21.86
CA TYR A 237 4.20 1.14 20.71
C TYR A 237 3.55 0.35 19.57
N HIS A 238 3.70 0.86 18.35
CA HIS A 238 3.32 0.19 17.10
C HIS A 238 4.53 0.16 16.18
N ILE A 239 4.71 -0.92 15.42
CA ILE A 239 5.80 -0.99 14.44
C ILE A 239 5.72 0.12 13.39
N ASN A 240 4.52 0.34 12.84
CA ASN A 240 4.11 1.47 11.99
C ASN A 240 2.61 1.32 11.63
N SER A 241 2.12 2.16 10.73
CA SER A 241 0.71 2.25 10.39
C SER A 241 0.24 1.25 9.31
N ILE A 242 1.10 0.33 8.89
CA ILE A 242 0.91 -0.46 7.65
C ILE A 242 -0.37 -1.30 7.65
N VAL A 243 -0.79 -1.83 8.79
CA VAL A 243 -2.01 -2.64 8.90
C VAL A 243 -3.25 -1.83 9.28
N GLN A 244 -3.12 -0.58 9.73
CA GLN A 244 -4.22 0.27 10.19
C GLN A 244 -5.42 0.41 9.22
N PRO A 245 -5.31 0.24 7.88
CA PRO A 245 -6.49 0.19 7.00
C PRO A 245 -7.56 -0.81 7.43
N TRP A 246 -7.21 -1.89 8.14
CA TRP A 246 -8.18 -2.88 8.63
C TRP A 246 -9.26 -2.25 9.54
N LEU A 247 -8.95 -1.13 10.21
CA LEU A 247 -9.89 -0.41 11.07
C LEU A 247 -11.12 0.10 10.32
N PHE A 248 -11.03 0.32 9.00
CA PHE A 248 -12.09 0.91 8.18
C PHE A 248 -12.65 -0.06 7.12
N THR A 249 -12.34 -1.35 7.21
CA THR A 249 -12.88 -2.37 6.28
C THR A 249 -13.23 -3.69 6.95
N LYS A 250 -14.02 -4.50 6.26
CA LYS A 250 -14.21 -5.92 6.56
C LYS A 250 -13.32 -6.83 5.70
N SER A 251 -12.76 -6.30 4.63
CA SER A 251 -11.88 -7.01 3.71
C SER A 251 -10.54 -7.35 4.38
N PRO A 252 -9.88 -8.47 4.01
CA PRO A 252 -8.56 -8.80 4.51
C PRO A 252 -7.53 -7.74 4.09
N VAL A 253 -6.65 -7.37 5.02
CA VAL A 253 -5.54 -6.43 4.82
C VAL A 253 -4.22 -7.14 5.04
N VAL A 254 -3.30 -7.01 4.10
CA VAL A 254 -1.91 -7.46 4.25
C VAL A 254 -0.99 -6.28 4.02
N GLY A 255 -0.06 -6.07 4.95
CA GLY A 255 0.99 -5.08 4.80
C GLY A 255 2.10 -5.58 3.87
N VAL A 256 2.58 -4.71 2.99
CA VAL A 256 3.79 -4.86 2.16
C VAL A 256 4.83 -3.86 2.65
N ALA A 257 5.68 -4.32 3.56
CA ALA A 257 6.64 -3.49 4.27
C ALA A 257 7.92 -3.33 3.44
N ILE A 258 8.25 -2.12 3.00
CA ILE A 258 9.57 -1.84 2.41
C ILE A 258 10.60 -1.77 3.54
N THR A 259 11.65 -2.60 3.45
CA THR A 259 12.58 -2.84 4.56
C THR A 259 14.04 -2.58 4.18
N THR A 260 14.85 -2.37 5.21
CA THR A 260 16.31 -2.19 5.13
C THR A 260 17.00 -2.95 6.25
N GLU A 261 18.28 -3.25 6.05
CA GLU A 261 19.10 -4.00 7.03
C GLU A 261 19.45 -3.16 8.27
N THR A 262 19.36 -1.83 8.17
CA THR A 262 19.57 -0.89 9.28
C THR A 262 18.33 -0.07 9.56
N VAL A 263 18.31 0.60 10.72
CA VAL A 263 17.31 1.61 11.05
C VAL A 263 17.54 2.82 10.15
N ILE A 264 16.51 3.22 9.41
CA ILE A 264 16.51 4.44 8.62
C ILE A 264 15.34 5.30 9.09
N PRO A 265 15.57 6.55 9.55
CA PRO A 265 14.51 7.47 9.91
C PRO A 265 13.53 7.72 8.76
N GLY A 266 12.25 7.91 9.07
CA GLY A 266 11.25 8.26 8.05
C GLY A 266 11.62 9.55 7.31
N SER A 267 12.32 10.46 7.99
CA SER A 267 12.80 11.76 7.50
C SER A 267 14.09 11.70 6.69
N ALA A 268 14.78 10.56 6.62
CA ALA A 268 16.05 10.44 5.91
C ALA A 268 15.84 10.59 4.39
N THR A 269 16.68 11.39 3.73
CA THR A 269 16.62 11.67 2.29
C THR A 269 17.60 10.79 1.51
N ASN A 270 17.32 10.52 0.22
CA ASN A 270 18.19 9.71 -0.66
C ASN A 270 18.46 8.28 -0.16
N VAL A 271 17.47 7.68 0.49
CA VAL A 271 17.52 6.32 1.06
C VAL A 271 16.52 5.34 0.42
N THR A 272 15.89 5.77 -0.68
CA THR A 272 15.04 4.90 -1.51
C THR A 272 15.91 3.88 -2.24
N ASN A 273 15.55 2.60 -2.12
CA ASN A 273 16.26 1.51 -2.79
C ASN A 273 15.42 0.97 -3.96
N LEU A 274 15.85 1.25 -5.18
CA LEU A 274 15.11 0.85 -6.39
C LEU A 274 14.93 -0.67 -6.52
N ILE A 275 15.87 -1.47 -6.02
CA ILE A 275 15.75 -2.95 -6.08
C ILE A 275 14.62 -3.41 -5.14
N SER A 276 14.58 -2.86 -3.92
CA SER A 276 13.50 -3.14 -2.97
C SER A 276 12.13 -2.74 -3.54
N LEU A 277 12.03 -1.55 -4.12
CA LEU A 277 10.77 -1.06 -4.69
C LEU A 277 10.36 -1.87 -5.94
N ASP A 278 11.30 -2.27 -6.80
CA ASP A 278 11.02 -3.11 -7.97
C ASP A 278 10.49 -4.49 -7.55
N GLN A 279 11.11 -5.12 -6.54
CA GLN A 279 10.63 -6.40 -6.01
C GLN A 279 9.23 -6.31 -5.41
N ALA A 280 8.98 -5.29 -4.56
CA ALA A 280 7.67 -5.07 -3.96
C ALA A 280 6.60 -4.76 -5.02
N SER A 281 6.92 -3.91 -5.99
CA SER A 281 6.03 -3.55 -7.09
C SER A 281 5.65 -4.75 -7.96
N ARG A 282 6.62 -5.61 -8.29
CA ARG A 282 6.35 -6.86 -9.03
C ARG A 282 5.48 -7.82 -8.21
N PHE A 283 5.73 -7.93 -6.91
CA PHE A 283 4.89 -8.73 -6.02
C PHE A 283 3.43 -8.24 -6.01
N ILE A 284 3.22 -6.94 -5.86
CA ILE A 284 1.88 -6.34 -5.88
C ILE A 284 1.20 -6.57 -7.24
N LEU A 285 1.94 -6.44 -8.34
CA LEU A 285 1.39 -6.66 -9.69
C LEU A 285 0.94 -8.11 -9.90
N GLU A 286 1.75 -9.09 -9.48
CA GLU A 286 1.39 -10.51 -9.57
C GLU A 286 0.21 -10.85 -8.63
N VAL A 287 0.15 -10.24 -7.44
CA VAL A 287 -1.01 -10.34 -6.54
C VAL A 287 -2.25 -9.78 -7.23
N ALA A 288 -2.17 -8.60 -7.86
CA ALA A 288 -3.30 -8.01 -8.59
C ALA A 288 -3.80 -8.96 -9.69
N TYR A 289 -2.89 -9.54 -10.46
CA TYR A 289 -3.25 -10.50 -11.50
C TYR A 289 -3.88 -11.78 -10.92
N GLU A 290 -3.21 -12.48 -10.01
CA GLU A 290 -3.70 -13.76 -9.49
C GLU A 290 -5.00 -13.61 -8.67
N PHE A 291 -5.12 -12.55 -7.85
CA PHE A 291 -6.33 -12.27 -7.07
C PHE A 291 -7.52 -11.99 -7.98
N THR A 292 -7.34 -11.11 -8.97
CA THR A 292 -8.42 -10.74 -9.89
C THR A 292 -8.83 -11.88 -10.82
N THR A 293 -7.96 -12.89 -11.05
CA THR A 293 -8.34 -14.15 -11.72
C THR A 293 -9.06 -15.16 -10.80
N GLY A 294 -9.17 -14.89 -9.49
CA GLY A 294 -9.72 -15.82 -8.51
C GLY A 294 -8.82 -17.02 -8.19
N LYS A 295 -7.53 -16.96 -8.53
CA LYS A 295 -6.57 -18.07 -8.36
C LYS A 295 -5.87 -18.09 -7.00
N MET A 296 -6.00 -17.02 -6.22
CA MET A 296 -5.36 -16.91 -4.92
C MET A 296 -6.30 -16.28 -3.89
N LYS A 297 -6.03 -16.57 -2.62
CA LYS A 297 -6.79 -16.04 -1.48
C LYS A 297 -5.88 -15.36 -0.48
N PHE A 298 -6.36 -14.30 0.14
CA PHE A 298 -5.66 -13.63 1.24
C PHE A 298 -5.76 -14.38 2.57
N TYR A 299 -6.76 -15.25 2.72
CA TYR A 299 -6.97 -16.05 3.92
C TYR A 299 -7.83 -17.28 3.59
N ASP A 300 -7.84 -18.25 4.52
CA ASP A 300 -8.74 -19.40 4.45
C ASP A 300 -10.10 -19.04 5.06
N GLU A 301 -11.13 -18.99 4.24
CA GLU A 301 -12.49 -18.64 4.65
C GLU A 301 -13.10 -19.63 5.64
N ASN A 302 -12.77 -20.92 5.54
CA ASN A 302 -13.30 -21.95 6.43
C ASN A 302 -12.67 -21.82 7.82
N GLU A 303 -11.35 -21.65 7.89
CA GLU A 303 -10.66 -21.40 9.16
C GLU A 303 -11.12 -20.10 9.81
N TRP A 304 -11.31 -19.03 9.03
CA TRP A 304 -11.84 -17.77 9.55
C TRP A 304 -13.25 -17.93 10.11
N ASN A 305 -14.14 -18.65 9.42
CA ASN A 305 -15.48 -18.95 9.90
C ASN A 305 -15.46 -19.76 11.22
N ILE A 306 -14.54 -20.71 11.36
CA ILE A 306 -14.35 -21.45 12.61
C ILE A 306 -13.94 -20.49 13.73
N LEU A 307 -12.92 -19.66 13.53
CA LEU A 307 -12.46 -18.70 14.54
C LEU A 307 -13.58 -17.75 14.97
N LYS A 308 -14.31 -17.19 14.00
CA LYS A 308 -15.44 -16.29 14.24
C LYS A 308 -16.58 -16.98 14.99
N ASN A 309 -16.94 -18.20 14.65
CA ASN A 309 -18.01 -18.94 15.32
C ASN A 309 -17.60 -19.41 16.73
N THR A 310 -16.32 -19.73 16.94
CA THR A 310 -15.82 -20.20 18.24
C THR A 310 -15.58 -19.06 19.22
N TYR A 311 -15.00 -17.95 18.76
CA TYR A 311 -14.52 -16.87 19.64
C TYR A 311 -15.24 -15.54 19.45
N GLY A 312 -16.08 -15.40 18.43
CA GLY A 312 -16.89 -14.21 18.16
C GLY A 312 -16.18 -13.14 17.32
N GLU A 313 -16.87 -12.01 17.19
CA GLU A 313 -16.40 -10.83 16.45
C GLU A 313 -15.43 -10.01 17.32
N LEU A 314 -14.22 -9.76 16.82
CA LEU A 314 -13.24 -8.90 17.50
C LEU A 314 -13.25 -7.46 17.01
N SER A 315 -13.85 -7.19 15.85
CA SER A 315 -13.76 -5.89 15.17
C SER A 315 -14.18 -4.72 16.06
N GLU A 316 -15.34 -4.80 16.71
CA GLU A 316 -15.83 -3.75 17.60
C GLU A 316 -14.94 -3.55 18.82
N ILE A 317 -14.49 -4.63 19.45
CA ILE A 317 -13.60 -4.59 20.63
C ILE A 317 -12.30 -3.90 20.27
N MET A 318 -11.69 -4.32 19.17
CA MET A 318 -10.39 -3.83 18.71
C MET A 318 -10.47 -2.39 18.17
N ARG A 319 -11.65 -1.93 17.74
CA ARG A 319 -11.90 -0.55 17.25
C ARG A 319 -12.25 0.46 18.33
N ARG A 320 -12.48 0.07 19.59
CA ARG A 320 -12.86 0.98 20.69
C ARG A 320 -11.93 2.18 20.86
N GLY A 321 -10.66 2.04 20.50
CA GLY A 321 -9.69 3.14 20.55
C GLY A 321 -9.99 4.29 19.57
N LEU A 322 -10.81 4.12 18.53
CA LEU A 322 -11.09 5.15 17.52
C LEU A 322 -11.78 6.41 18.10
N GLY A 323 -12.32 6.34 19.32
CA GLY A 323 -13.14 7.38 19.94
C GLY A 323 -14.51 7.52 19.26
N ASP A 324 -15.37 8.40 19.79
CA ASP A 324 -16.71 8.71 19.24
C ASP A 324 -16.69 9.41 17.85
N SER A 325 -15.55 9.39 17.16
CA SER A 325 -15.33 9.90 15.80
C SER A 325 -15.75 8.92 14.68
N SER A 326 -16.51 7.88 15.03
CA SER A 326 -17.23 7.02 14.08
C SER A 326 -18.41 7.75 13.48
#